data_AF-A0A6I3LXU8-F1
#
_entry.id   AF-A0A6I3LXU8-F1
#
_cell.length_a   1.000
_cell.length_b   1.000
_cell.length_c   1.000
_cell.angle_alpha   90.00
_cell.angle_beta   90.00
_cell.angle_gamma   90.00
#
_symmetry.space_group_name_H-M   'P 1'
#
loop_
_entity.id
_entity.type
_entity.pdbx_description
1 polymer ?
#
loop_
_entity_poly.entity_id
_entity_poly.type
_entity_poly.pdbx_seq_one_letter_code
_entity_poly.pdbx_strand_id
1 'polypeptide(L)'
;MRNLTIALILILTGCNMPPKKDFDFTFFKWNIHESYYLKFNSSDTLYYINSYGFKEETFFTILNKEEKENIQNILDTITFPKNDSYESLVDDGETNAFILKNKNQEKKLKIHGHNGPNRFWLFGKSLEKIKIDHEFTKTNKKIDLSKINKMVLMPIPPTFVVDTLK
;
A
#
# COMPACT_ATOMS: atom_id res chain seq x y z
N MET A 1 8.96 -52.54 -9.55
CA MET A 1 7.83 -51.66 -9.94
C MET A 1 7.23 -50.84 -8.79
N ARG A 2 7.74 -50.91 -7.54
CA ARG A 2 7.24 -50.09 -6.41
C ARG A 2 7.87 -48.69 -6.32
N ASN A 3 9.10 -48.54 -6.82
CA ASN A 3 9.86 -47.28 -6.75
C ASN A 3 9.43 -46.27 -7.83
N LEU A 4 8.83 -46.73 -8.94
CA LEU A 4 8.31 -45.84 -9.99
C LEU A 4 7.04 -45.10 -9.52
N THR A 5 6.24 -45.76 -8.68
CA THR A 5 4.96 -45.24 -8.17
C THR A 5 5.17 -44.10 -7.17
N ILE A 6 6.23 -44.17 -6.35
CA ILE A 6 6.55 -43.14 -5.35
C ILE A 6 7.07 -41.86 -6.03
N ALA A 7 7.88 -42.00 -7.09
CA ALA A 7 8.35 -40.87 -7.88
C ALA A 7 7.20 -40.14 -8.59
N LEU A 8 6.18 -40.87 -9.07
CA LEU A 8 5.02 -40.27 -9.75
C LEU A 8 4.11 -39.49 -8.79
N ILE A 9 3.97 -39.95 -7.54
CA ILE A 9 3.17 -39.26 -6.51
C ILE A 9 3.84 -37.96 -6.07
N LEU A 10 5.17 -37.92 -5.96
CA LEU A 10 5.94 -36.71 -5.60
C LEU A 10 5.89 -35.63 -6.68
N ILE A 11 5.72 -35.99 -7.97
CA ILE A 11 5.58 -35.02 -9.07
C ILE A 11 4.16 -34.41 -9.09
N LEU A 12 3.15 -35.17 -8.67
CA LEU A 12 1.73 -34.72 -8.65
C LEU A 12 1.36 -33.88 -7.43
N THR A 13 2.17 -33.88 -6.37
CA THR A 13 2.03 -32.94 -5.24
C THR A 13 2.88 -31.68 -5.41
N GLY A 14 3.47 -31.47 -6.60
CA GLY A 14 4.19 -30.26 -6.98
C GLY A 14 3.30 -29.03 -6.83
N CYS A 15 3.39 -28.40 -5.65
CA CYS A 15 2.84 -27.12 -5.24
C CYS A 15 1.82 -26.50 -6.22
N ASN A 16 0.54 -26.81 -6.03
CA ASN A 16 -0.55 -25.99 -6.56
C ASN A 16 -0.55 -24.64 -5.82
N MET A 17 0.48 -23.82 -6.01
CA MET A 17 0.42 -22.43 -5.57
C MET A 17 -0.66 -21.77 -6.41
N PRO A 18 -1.70 -21.19 -5.79
CA PRO A 18 -2.70 -20.45 -6.53
C PRO A 18 -1.99 -19.37 -7.38
N PRO A 19 -2.51 -19.08 -8.58
CA PRO A 19 -1.88 -18.07 -9.44
C PRO A 19 -1.75 -16.76 -8.68
N LYS A 20 -0.52 -16.24 -8.58
CA LYS A 20 -0.24 -14.94 -7.93
C LYS A 20 -1.13 -13.89 -8.58
N LYS A 21 -1.91 -13.19 -7.76
CA LYS A 21 -2.81 -12.14 -8.25
C LYS A 21 -2.00 -10.89 -8.50
N ASP A 22 -2.13 -10.31 -9.69
CA ASP A 22 -1.64 -8.96 -9.94
C ASP A 22 -2.45 -7.98 -9.09
N PHE A 23 -1.79 -7.42 -8.08
CA PHE A 23 -2.35 -6.41 -7.21
C PHE A 23 -1.78 -5.04 -7.57
N ASP A 24 -2.68 -4.07 -7.62
CA ASP A 24 -2.33 -2.67 -7.57
C ASP A 24 -2.64 -2.15 -6.16
N PHE A 25 -1.60 -1.80 -5.43
CA PHE A 25 -1.64 -1.42 -4.03
C PHE A 25 -1.14 0.01 -3.83
N THR A 26 -1.91 0.81 -3.09
CA THR A 26 -1.52 2.16 -2.68
C THR A 26 -1.65 2.28 -1.16
N PHE A 27 -0.57 2.69 -0.53
CA PHE A 27 -0.51 3.04 0.89
C PHE A 27 -0.33 4.55 1.02
N PHE A 28 -0.93 5.13 2.05
CA PHE A 28 -0.70 6.49 2.49
C PHE A 28 -0.43 6.48 3.98
N LYS A 29 0.57 7.26 4.39
CA LYS A 29 0.85 7.58 5.79
C LYS A 29 0.86 9.09 5.96
N TRP A 30 0.30 9.54 7.08
CA TRP A 30 0.39 10.92 7.54
C TRP A 30 0.51 10.99 9.06
N ASN A 31 1.38 11.87 9.52
CA ASN A 31 1.46 12.35 10.89
C ASN A 31 2.04 13.78 10.87
N ILE A 32 2.29 14.35 12.04
CA ILE A 32 2.82 15.72 12.17
C ILE A 32 4.23 15.94 11.59
N HIS A 33 4.98 14.87 11.28
CA HIS A 33 6.36 14.93 10.81
C HIS A 33 6.52 14.51 9.35
N GLU A 34 5.60 13.72 8.81
CA GLU A 34 5.67 13.22 7.46
C GLU A 34 4.30 12.95 6.84
N SER A 35 4.25 13.03 5.52
CA SER A 35 3.13 12.62 4.70
C SER A 35 3.66 12.03 3.41
N TYR A 36 3.26 10.81 3.09
CA TYR A 36 3.71 10.17 1.87
C TYR A 36 2.79 9.05 1.39
N TYR A 37 3.00 8.67 0.13
CA TYR A 37 2.38 7.51 -0.49
C TYR A 37 3.43 6.48 -0.88
N LEU A 38 3.05 5.21 -0.80
CA LEU A 38 3.76 4.10 -1.45
C LEU A 38 2.84 3.43 -2.46
N LYS A 39 3.32 3.26 -3.69
CA LYS A 39 2.56 2.65 -4.80
C LYS A 39 3.30 1.45 -5.36
N PHE A 40 2.65 0.30 -5.33
CA PHE A 40 3.15 -0.99 -5.82
C PHE A 40 2.15 -1.59 -6.82
N ASN A 41 2.64 -2.07 -7.96
CA ASN A 41 1.80 -2.57 -9.06
C ASN A 41 2.21 -3.99 -9.54
N SER A 42 2.60 -4.86 -8.61
CA SER A 42 3.10 -6.23 -8.86
C SER A 42 4.35 -6.35 -9.75
N SER A 43 4.93 -5.22 -10.17
CA SER A 43 6.31 -5.18 -10.67
C SER A 43 7.29 -5.32 -9.50
N ASP A 44 8.58 -5.19 -9.78
CA ASP A 44 9.62 -5.01 -8.79
C ASP A 44 9.78 -3.54 -8.35
N THR A 45 9.06 -2.60 -8.97
CA THR A 45 9.20 -1.17 -8.65
C THR A 45 8.24 -0.74 -7.54
N LEU A 46 8.78 -0.09 -6.51
CA LEU A 46 8.02 0.61 -5.49
C LEU A 46 8.19 2.12 -5.70
N TYR A 47 7.08 2.84 -5.88
CA TYR A 47 7.12 4.31 -5.93
C TYR A 47 6.87 4.89 -4.56
N TYR A 48 7.66 5.90 -4.21
CA TYR A 48 7.51 6.75 -3.03
C TYR A 48 7.13 8.15 -3.50
N ILE A 49 6.04 8.69 -2.98
CA ILE A 49 5.60 10.05 -3.29
C ILE A 49 5.62 10.82 -1.98
N ASN A 50 6.61 11.70 -1.82
CA ASN A 50 6.64 12.61 -0.69
C ASN A 50 5.57 13.68 -0.89
N SER A 51 4.63 13.76 0.04
CA SER A 51 3.55 14.76 0.06
C SER A 51 3.62 15.67 1.28
N TYR A 52 4.74 15.65 2.02
CA TYR A 52 4.97 16.53 3.13
C TYR A 52 5.43 17.91 2.64
N GLY A 53 4.69 18.97 2.99
CA GLY A 53 4.96 20.34 2.55
C GLY A 53 4.17 20.74 1.31
N PHE A 54 4.72 21.67 0.51
CA PHE A 54 3.97 22.35 -0.56
C PHE A 54 4.07 21.70 -1.95
N LYS A 55 4.99 20.74 -2.14
CA LYS A 55 5.24 20.14 -3.45
C LYS A 55 5.40 18.64 -3.34
N GLU A 56 4.63 17.92 -4.16
CA GLU A 56 4.79 16.47 -4.31
C GLU A 56 6.05 16.14 -5.12
N GLU A 57 6.84 15.21 -4.61
CA GLU A 57 8.01 14.67 -5.30
C GLU A 57 7.92 13.14 -5.40
N THR A 58 8.07 12.62 -6.62
CA THR A 58 8.04 11.19 -6.89
C THR A 58 9.45 10.62 -6.97
N PHE A 59 9.62 9.48 -6.29
CA PHE A 59 10.81 8.66 -6.34
C PHE A 59 10.43 7.21 -6.57
N PHE A 60 11.41 6.38 -6.91
CA PHE A 60 11.23 4.94 -7.03
C PHE A 60 12.44 4.18 -6.52
N THR A 61 12.22 2.95 -6.12
CA THR A 61 13.26 1.97 -5.85
C THR A 61 12.87 0.63 -6.47
N ILE A 62 13.84 -0.27 -6.62
CA ILE A 62 13.61 -1.64 -7.07
C ILE A 62 13.67 -2.55 -5.85
N LEU A 63 12.57 -3.23 -5.58
CA LEU A 63 12.45 -4.23 -4.53
C LEU A 63 13.25 -5.48 -4.91
N ASN A 64 13.91 -6.07 -3.93
CA ASN A 64 14.46 -7.40 -4.11
C ASN A 64 13.33 -8.44 -4.15
N LYS A 65 13.70 -9.67 -4.53
CA LYS A 65 12.74 -10.76 -4.69
C LYS A 65 11.99 -11.07 -3.39
N GLU A 66 12.68 -11.07 -2.26
CA GLU A 66 12.10 -11.41 -0.96
C GLU A 66 11.07 -10.37 -0.52
N GLU A 67 11.41 -9.08 -0.62
CA GLU A 67 10.48 -7.97 -0.32
C GLU A 67 9.23 -8.03 -1.17
N LYS A 68 9.42 -8.22 -2.49
CA LYS A 68 8.31 -8.35 -3.43
C LYS A 68 7.41 -9.54 -3.05
N GLU A 69 8.00 -10.69 -2.74
CA GLU A 69 7.26 -11.88 -2.33
C GLU A 69 6.53 -11.68 -1.00
N ASN A 70 7.16 -11.01 -0.03
CA ASN A 70 6.55 -10.68 1.26
C ASN A 70 5.35 -9.74 1.11
N ILE A 71 5.48 -8.66 0.33
CA ILE A 71 4.34 -7.76 0.04
C ILE A 71 3.22 -8.56 -0.63
N GLN A 72 3.53 -9.33 -1.67
CA GLN A 72 2.55 -10.11 -2.40
C GLN A 72 1.82 -11.12 -1.50
N ASN A 73 2.54 -11.84 -0.64
CA ASN A 73 1.98 -12.81 0.31
C ASN A 73 1.03 -12.13 1.32
N ILE A 74 1.38 -10.93 1.80
CA ILE A 74 0.49 -10.15 2.67
C ILE A 74 -0.77 -9.74 1.89
N LEU A 75 -0.63 -9.20 0.68
CA LEU A 75 -1.76 -8.78 -0.14
C LEU A 75 -2.70 -9.93 -0.53
N ASP A 76 -2.16 -11.14 -0.74
CA ASP A 76 -2.93 -12.35 -1.04
C ASP A 76 -3.74 -12.85 0.16
N THR A 77 -3.28 -12.60 1.39
CA THR A 77 -3.86 -13.17 2.62
C THR A 77 -4.59 -12.14 3.50
N ILE A 78 -4.35 -10.85 3.30
CA ILE A 78 -4.96 -9.80 4.12
C ILE A 78 -6.46 -9.70 3.83
N THR A 79 -7.24 -9.72 4.90
CA THR A 79 -8.70 -9.54 4.83
C THR A 79 -9.04 -8.13 5.25
N PHE A 80 -9.55 -7.33 4.30
CA PHE A 80 -10.09 -6.01 4.62
C PHE A 80 -11.34 -6.16 5.49
N PRO A 81 -11.49 -5.32 6.53
CA PRO A 81 -12.70 -5.29 7.35
C PRO A 81 -13.90 -4.79 6.53
N LYS A 82 -15.11 -4.95 7.10
CA LYS A 82 -16.35 -4.39 6.52
C LYS A 82 -16.42 -2.87 6.61
N ASN A 83 -15.79 -2.30 7.63
CA ASN A 83 -15.74 -0.85 7.83
C ASN A 83 -14.56 -0.30 7.06
N ASP A 84 -14.81 0.69 6.21
CA ASP A 84 -13.77 1.31 5.38
C ASP A 84 -13.00 2.42 6.13
N SER A 85 -13.45 2.82 7.32
CA SER A 85 -12.72 3.77 8.18
C SER A 85 -12.78 3.39 9.67
N TYR A 86 -11.70 3.69 10.38
CA TYR A 86 -11.56 3.63 11.82
C TYR A 86 -10.94 4.95 12.29
N GLU A 87 -11.71 5.78 13.00
CA GLU A 87 -11.25 7.08 13.46
C GLU A 87 -10.92 7.02 14.97
N SER A 88 -9.98 7.87 15.39
CA SER A 88 -9.65 8.12 16.80
C SER A 88 -10.07 9.54 17.18
N LEU A 89 -10.32 9.79 18.47
CA LEU A 89 -10.59 11.12 19.01
C LEU A 89 -9.30 11.94 19.28
N VAL A 90 -8.15 11.36 18.95
CA VAL A 90 -6.82 11.94 19.20
C VAL A 90 -6.34 12.65 17.94
N ASP A 91 -6.44 13.99 17.93
CA ASP A 91 -6.21 14.82 16.75
C ASP A 91 -4.78 14.77 16.18
N ASP A 92 -3.77 14.46 16.99
CA ASP A 92 -2.36 14.33 16.57
C ASP A 92 -1.97 12.90 16.17
N GLY A 93 -2.96 12.02 15.99
CA GLY A 93 -2.75 10.62 15.64
C GLY A 93 -2.18 10.39 14.23
N GLU A 94 -1.46 9.28 14.08
CA GLU A 94 -1.03 8.79 12.76
C GLU A 94 -2.25 8.30 11.95
N THR A 95 -2.29 8.68 10.68
CA THR A 95 -3.26 8.20 9.70
C THR A 95 -2.59 7.28 8.69
N ASN A 96 -3.11 6.07 8.56
CA ASN A 96 -2.74 5.10 7.53
C ASN A 96 -3.94 4.80 6.64
N ALA A 97 -3.78 4.89 5.32
CA ALA A 97 -4.81 4.50 4.37
C ALA A 97 -4.29 3.52 3.33
N PHE A 98 -5.15 2.60 2.91
CA PHE A 98 -4.84 1.48 2.04
C PHE A 98 -5.89 1.39 0.93
N ILE A 99 -5.42 1.28 -0.31
CA ILE A 99 -6.24 0.88 -1.46
C ILE A 99 -5.61 -0.36 -2.07
N LEU A 100 -6.40 -1.42 -2.19
CA LEU A 100 -6.02 -2.64 -2.90
C LEU A 100 -6.98 -2.85 -4.06
N LYS A 101 -6.44 -2.90 -5.28
CA LYS A 101 -7.19 -3.18 -6.49
C LYS A 101 -6.67 -4.45 -7.14
N ASN A 102 -7.60 -5.30 -7.57
CA ASN A 102 -7.31 -6.37 -8.53
C ASN A 102 -8.39 -6.36 -9.62
N LYS A 103 -8.38 -7.33 -10.54
CA LYS A 103 -9.30 -7.39 -11.69
C LYS A 103 -10.79 -7.31 -11.32
N ASN A 104 -11.18 -7.77 -10.12
CA ASN A 104 -12.59 -7.99 -9.77
C ASN A 104 -13.07 -7.13 -8.59
N GLN A 105 -12.16 -6.50 -7.84
CA GLN A 105 -12.51 -5.79 -6.62
C GLN A 105 -11.54 -4.65 -6.34
N GLU A 106 -12.08 -3.59 -5.74
CA GLU A 106 -11.34 -2.51 -5.10
C GLU A 106 -11.73 -2.50 -3.61
N LYS A 107 -10.73 -2.57 -2.74
CA LYS A 107 -10.89 -2.55 -1.29
C LYS A 107 -10.17 -1.34 -0.71
N LYS A 108 -10.76 -0.74 0.32
CA LYS A 108 -10.29 0.51 0.92
C LYS A 108 -10.31 0.38 2.43
N LEU A 109 -9.35 1.02 3.08
CA LEU A 109 -9.32 1.14 4.53
C LEU A 109 -8.57 2.40 4.92
N LYS A 110 -9.18 3.25 5.75
CA LYS A 110 -8.53 4.35 6.46
C LYS A 110 -8.50 4.03 7.95
N ILE A 111 -7.37 4.28 8.59
CA ILE A 111 -7.17 4.10 10.02
C ILE A 111 -6.51 5.37 10.54
N HIS A 112 -7.16 6.06 11.46
CA HIS A 112 -6.59 7.16 12.23
C HIS A 112 -6.44 6.73 13.69
N GLY A 113 -5.23 6.88 14.24
CA GLY A 113 -4.86 6.34 15.54
C GLY A 113 -4.85 4.81 15.58
N HIS A 114 -4.95 4.22 16.77
CA HIS A 114 -4.76 2.77 16.97
C HIS A 114 -6.03 1.91 16.93
N ASN A 115 -7.14 2.44 16.40
CA ASN A 115 -8.46 1.79 16.45
C ASN A 115 -8.74 0.79 15.33
N GLY A 116 -7.81 0.63 14.36
CA GLY A 116 -7.96 -0.28 13.23
C GLY A 116 -7.36 -1.68 13.43
N PRO A 117 -7.60 -2.62 12.49
CA PRO A 117 -7.10 -3.99 12.63
C PRO A 117 -5.57 -4.06 12.66
N ASN A 118 -5.02 -4.74 13.67
CA ASN A 118 -3.56 -4.80 13.91
C ASN A 118 -2.75 -5.30 12.70
N ARG A 119 -3.31 -6.17 11.85
CA ARG A 119 -2.63 -6.65 10.64
C ARG A 119 -2.29 -5.51 9.66
N PHE A 120 -3.14 -4.50 9.53
CA PHE A 120 -2.86 -3.34 8.67
C PHE A 120 -1.82 -2.42 9.28
N TRP A 121 -1.80 -2.30 10.61
CA TRP A 121 -0.74 -1.62 11.35
C TRP A 121 0.63 -2.26 11.12
N LEU A 122 0.72 -3.59 11.27
CA LEU A 122 1.94 -4.35 11.01
C LEU A 122 2.37 -4.24 9.54
N PHE A 123 1.41 -4.27 8.62
CA PHE A 123 1.71 -4.10 7.20
C PHE A 123 2.26 -2.70 6.90
N GLY A 124 1.65 -1.64 7.42
CA GLY A 124 2.17 -0.27 7.32
C GLY A 124 3.61 -0.15 7.83
N LYS A 125 3.91 -0.72 9.01
CA LYS A 125 5.28 -0.75 9.56
C LYS A 125 6.28 -1.50 8.66
N SER A 126 5.86 -2.61 8.04
CA SER A 126 6.73 -3.33 7.10
C SER A 126 7.05 -2.51 5.85
N LEU A 127 6.09 -1.73 5.35
CA LEU A 127 6.28 -0.82 4.21
C LEU A 127 7.17 0.37 4.58
N GLU A 128 7.00 0.91 5.78
CA GLU A 128 7.86 1.96 6.33
C GLU A 128 9.31 1.50 6.47
N LYS A 129 9.52 0.25 6.90
CA LYS A 129 10.87 -0.35 6.94
C LYS A 129 11.51 -0.38 5.54
N ILE A 130 10.77 -0.78 4.51
CA ILE A 130 11.27 -0.74 3.11
C ILE A 130 11.61 0.70 2.70
N LYS A 131 10.77 1.69 3.05
CA LYS A 131 11.04 3.11 2.79
C LYS A 131 12.36 3.57 3.43
N ILE A 132 12.66 3.11 4.64
CA ILE A 132 13.86 3.50 5.39
C ILE A 132 15.11 2.78 4.87
N ASP A 133 14.99 1.50 4.56
CA ASP A 133 16.13 0.65 4.20
C ASP A 133 16.60 0.86 2.75
N HIS A 134 15.72 1.35 1.87
CA HIS A 134 16.06 1.60 0.46
C HIS A 134 16.52 3.03 0.19
N GLU A 135 17.47 3.15 -0.74
CA GLU A 135 17.71 4.40 -1.46
C GLU A 135 16.69 4.56 -2.60
N PHE A 136 16.11 5.76 -2.68
CA PHE A 136 15.08 6.09 -3.66
C PHE A 136 15.61 7.08 -4.70
N THR A 137 15.42 6.75 -5.97
CA THR A 137 15.82 7.58 -7.10
C THR A 137 14.68 8.49 -7.54
N LYS A 138 14.95 9.80 -7.68
CA LYS A 138 13.95 10.78 -8.13
C LYS A 138 13.49 10.51 -9.57
N THR A 139 12.22 10.74 -9.86
CA THR A 139 11.64 10.59 -11.19
C THR A 139 10.59 11.64 -11.50
N ASN A 140 10.38 11.90 -12.80
CA ASN A 140 9.32 12.79 -13.29
C ASN A 140 7.99 12.04 -13.55
N LYS A 141 7.93 10.75 -13.22
CA LYS A 141 6.71 9.95 -13.40
C LYS A 141 5.60 10.48 -12.50
N LYS A 142 4.45 10.76 -13.11
CA LYS A 142 3.22 11.10 -12.39
C LYS A 142 2.50 9.83 -11.99
N ILE A 143 2.16 9.72 -10.71
CA ILE A 143 1.39 8.60 -10.16
C ILE A 143 -0.03 9.08 -9.89
N ASP A 144 -1.03 8.32 -10.34
CA ASP A 144 -2.43 8.64 -10.05
C ASP A 144 -2.75 8.31 -8.58
N LEU A 145 -2.91 9.37 -7.78
CA LEU A 145 -3.28 9.31 -6.36
C LEU A 145 -4.74 9.72 -6.13
N SER A 146 -5.52 9.99 -7.19
CA SER A 146 -6.86 10.58 -7.09
C SER A 146 -7.80 9.82 -6.17
N LYS A 147 -7.72 8.48 -6.16
CA LYS A 147 -8.59 7.62 -5.34
C LYS A 147 -8.26 7.68 -3.86
N ILE A 148 -6.98 7.61 -3.51
CA ILE A 148 -6.55 7.65 -2.11
C ILE A 148 -6.67 9.08 -1.56
N ASN A 149 -6.46 10.10 -2.39
CA ASN A 149 -6.67 11.50 -2.04
C ASN A 149 -8.11 11.77 -1.61
N LYS A 150 -9.11 11.16 -2.26
CA LYS A 150 -10.52 11.25 -1.83
C LYS A 150 -10.79 10.64 -0.46
N MET A 151 -9.91 9.75 0.03
CA MET A 151 -10.04 9.15 1.37
C MET A 151 -9.34 9.97 2.45
N VAL A 152 -8.22 10.61 2.12
CA VAL A 152 -7.30 11.18 3.12
C VAL A 152 -7.30 12.71 3.16
N LEU A 153 -7.68 13.37 2.06
CA LEU A 153 -7.88 14.80 2.06
C LEU A 153 -9.30 15.10 2.51
N MET A 154 -9.46 16.04 3.43
CA MET A 154 -10.77 16.60 3.72
C MET A 154 -11.32 17.22 2.42
N PRO A 155 -12.60 17.00 2.08
CA PRO A 155 -13.21 17.72 0.97
C PRO A 155 -13.06 19.21 1.22
N ILE A 156 -12.47 19.93 0.27
CA ILE A 156 -12.40 21.40 0.33
C ILE A 156 -13.85 21.90 0.45
N PRO A 157 -14.21 22.64 1.50
CA PRO A 157 -15.54 23.21 1.61
C PRO A 157 -15.80 24.07 0.38
N PRO A 158 -16.97 23.99 -0.27
CA PRO A 158 -17.27 24.72 -1.50
C PRO A 158 -17.12 26.25 -1.39
N THR A 159 -17.00 26.79 -0.17
CA THR A 159 -16.79 28.21 0.13
C THR A 159 -15.33 28.66 0.21
N PHE A 160 -14.34 27.76 0.09
CA PHE A 160 -12.94 28.16 0.01
C PHE A 160 -12.62 28.70 -1.38
N VAL A 161 -12.90 29.99 -1.58
CA VAL A 161 -12.32 30.78 -2.67
C VAL A 161 -10.85 30.96 -2.34
N VAL A 162 -9.97 30.29 -3.10
CA VAL A 162 -8.54 30.62 -3.09
C VAL A 162 -8.44 31.99 -3.74
N ASP A 163 -8.38 33.05 -2.93
CA ASP A 163 -7.97 34.36 -3.39
C ASP A 163 -6.55 34.21 -3.94
N THR A 164 -6.49 34.06 -5.26
CA THR A 164 -5.25 34.16 -6.00
C THR A 164 -4.79 35.61 -5.85
N LEU A 165 -3.78 35.82 -5.00
CA LEU A 165 -3.06 37.07 -4.94
C LEU A 165 -2.58 37.40 -6.36
N LYS A 166 -3.14 38.49 -6.90
CA LYS A 166 -2.69 39.14 -8.14
C LYS A 166 -1.32 39.75 -7.96
#